data_AF-A0A7S0C1P6-F1
#
_entry.id   AF-A0A7S0C1P6-F1
#
_cell.length_a   1.000
_cell.length_b   1.000
_cell.length_c   1.000
_cell.angle_alpha   90.00
_cell.angle_beta   90.00
_cell.angle_gamma   90.00
#
_symmetry.space_group_name_H-M   'P 1'
#
loop_
_entity.id
_entity.type
_entity.pdbx_description
1 polymer ?
#
loop_
_entity_poly.entity_id
_entity_poly.type
_entity_poly.pdbx_seq_one_letter_code
_entity_poly.pdbx_strand_id
1 'polypeptide(L)'
;MLSRYHLSCTQRGYHLCNNHYKLFLSGVTGNNIELHRAPKLEDFDAATISYLRIILTVTLLDGRSASASRNVMPRPVTLHFGTNPSGLSLVFCGDEMPIPVTIVSWESSK
;
A
#
# COMPACT_ATOMS: atom_id res chain seq x y z
N MET A 1 29.13 1.74 27.79
CA MET A 1 29.13 0.50 27.00
C MET A 1 27.94 0.59 26.03
N LEU A 2 28.17 1.08 24.80
CA LEU A 2 27.10 1.18 23.79
C LEU A 2 26.94 -0.19 23.15
N SER A 3 25.86 -0.90 23.48
CA SER A 3 25.50 -2.16 22.82
C SER A 3 25.23 -1.84 21.35
N ARG A 4 26.06 -2.35 20.44
CA ARG A 4 25.81 -2.21 19.00
C ARG A 4 24.57 -3.04 18.67
N TYR A 5 23.58 -2.45 18.03
CA TYR A 5 22.39 -3.14 17.53
C TYR A 5 22.35 -3.02 16.01
N HIS A 6 21.82 -4.03 15.35
CA HIS A 6 21.60 -4.05 13.91
C HIS A 6 20.10 -3.83 13.65
N LEU A 7 19.77 -2.73 12.98
CA LEU A 7 18.40 -2.36 12.67
C LEU A 7 18.09 -2.73 11.23
N SER A 8 17.11 -3.59 10.96
CA SER A 8 16.62 -3.87 9.60
C SER A 8 15.16 -3.49 9.43
N CYS A 9 14.81 -2.91 8.29
CA CYS A 9 13.46 -2.52 7.93
C CYS A 9 13.00 -3.29 6.69
N THR A 10 11.78 -3.81 6.76
CA THR A 10 11.10 -4.50 5.67
C THR A 10 9.78 -3.80 5.39
N GLN A 11 9.50 -3.51 4.13
CA GLN A 11 8.22 -2.94 3.71
C GLN A 11 7.48 -3.94 2.82
N ARG A 12 6.23 -4.22 3.18
CA ARG A 12 5.31 -5.06 2.41
C ARG A 12 4.09 -4.25 2.04
N GLY A 13 3.59 -4.40 0.82
CA GLY A 13 2.28 -3.88 0.43
C GLY A 13 1.33 -5.05 0.30
N TYR A 14 0.22 -4.97 1.02
CA TYR A 14 -0.80 -6.01 1.03
C TYR A 14 -1.86 -5.66 -0.02
N HIS A 15 -2.12 -6.63 -0.91
CA HIS A 15 -3.08 -6.57 -2.01
C HIS A 15 -4.10 -7.68 -1.82
N LEU A 16 -5.36 -7.31 -1.58
CA LEU A 16 -6.36 -8.28 -1.19
C LEU A 16 -7.14 -8.88 -2.36
N CYS A 17 -7.04 -8.42 -3.63
CA CYS A 17 -7.83 -9.04 -4.71
C CYS A 17 -7.48 -10.51 -4.98
N ASN A 18 -6.38 -11.02 -4.39
CA ASN A 18 -6.08 -12.45 -4.30
C ASN A 18 -5.40 -12.84 -2.96
N ASN A 19 -5.61 -12.05 -1.90
CA ASN A 19 -5.00 -12.23 -0.57
C ASN A 19 -3.47 -12.46 -0.60
N HIS A 20 -2.75 -11.60 -1.33
CA HIS A 20 -1.30 -11.70 -1.46
C HIS A 20 -0.63 -10.40 -1.00
N TYR A 21 0.69 -10.45 -0.81
CA TYR A 21 1.47 -9.25 -0.54
C TYR A 21 2.62 -9.18 -1.52
N LYS A 22 2.98 -7.97 -1.92
CA LYS A 22 4.20 -7.69 -2.66
C LYS A 22 5.25 -7.15 -1.70
N LEU A 23 6.48 -7.67 -1.80
CA LEU A 23 7.62 -7.16 -1.06
C LEU A 23 8.15 -5.92 -1.79
N PHE A 24 8.20 -4.78 -1.09
CA PHE A 24 8.72 -3.52 -1.65
C PHE A 24 10.15 -3.24 -1.17
N LEU A 25 10.46 -3.60 0.07
CA LEU A 25 11.80 -3.50 0.64
C LEU A 25 12.10 -4.75 1.44
N SER A 26 13.26 -5.37 1.19
CA SER A 26 13.74 -6.57 1.87
C SER A 26 14.85 -6.22 2.87
N GLY A 27 14.51 -6.04 4.14
CA GLY A 27 15.48 -6.03 5.24
C GLY A 27 16.64 -5.04 5.10
N VAL A 28 16.36 -3.81 4.65
CA VAL A 28 17.37 -2.76 4.52
C VAL A 28 17.82 -2.31 5.90
N THR A 29 19.13 -2.20 6.12
CA THR A 29 19.70 -1.80 7.42
C THR A 29 19.91 -0.30 7.50
N GLY A 30 19.55 0.31 8.63
CA GLY A 30 19.90 1.71 8.93
C GLY A 30 18.74 2.59 9.36
N ASN A 31 19.03 3.88 9.52
CA ASN A 31 18.04 4.93 9.84
C ASN A 31 17.69 5.73 8.58
N ASN A 32 16.54 6.43 8.62
CA ASN A 32 16.05 7.25 7.50
C ASN A 32 15.86 6.46 6.19
N ILE A 33 15.39 5.22 6.31
CA ILE A 33 15.12 4.36 5.16
C ILE A 33 13.96 4.94 4.38
N GLU A 34 14.21 5.25 3.10
CA GLU A 34 13.18 5.71 2.19
C GLU A 34 12.20 4.58 1.91
N LEU A 35 10.91 4.86 2.13
CA LEU A 35 9.84 3.90 1.90
C LEU A 35 9.31 4.06 0.49
N HIS A 36 9.08 2.95 -0.20
CA HIS A 36 8.47 2.99 -1.53
C HIS A 36 7.02 3.43 -1.42
N ARG A 37 6.55 4.15 -2.45
CA ARG A 37 5.13 4.46 -2.58
C ARG A 37 4.30 3.19 -2.67
N ALA A 38 3.04 3.30 -2.24
CA ALA A 38 2.10 2.22 -2.39
C ALA A 38 1.98 1.85 -3.89
N PRO A 39 1.89 0.56 -4.21
CA PRO A 39 1.70 0.08 -5.57
C PRO A 39 0.40 0.63 -6.17
N LYS A 40 0.34 0.65 -7.50
CA LYS A 40 -0.89 0.99 -8.21
C LYS A 40 -2.02 0.05 -7.75
N LEU A 41 -3.20 0.63 -7.58
CA LEU A 41 -4.43 -0.11 -7.33
C LEU A 41 -4.72 -1.04 -8.51
N GLU A 42 -5.06 -2.28 -8.20
CA GLU A 42 -5.47 -3.30 -9.18
C GLU A 42 -6.89 -3.06 -9.68
N ASP A 43 -7.78 -2.65 -8.77
CA ASP A 43 -9.17 -2.26 -9.02
C ASP A 43 -9.65 -1.22 -7.98
N PHE A 44 -10.91 -0.83 -8.01
CA PHE A 44 -11.48 0.15 -7.08
C PHE A 44 -11.74 -0.41 -5.67
N ASP A 45 -12.04 -1.70 -5.56
CA ASP A 45 -12.26 -2.33 -4.26
C ASP A 45 -10.95 -2.38 -3.46
N ALA A 46 -9.83 -2.62 -4.16
CA ALA A 46 -8.49 -2.59 -3.60
C ALA A 46 -8.16 -1.26 -2.91
N ALA A 47 -8.77 -0.14 -3.31
CA ALA A 47 -8.57 1.15 -2.66
C ALA A 47 -9.07 1.18 -1.21
N THR A 48 -10.07 0.36 -0.88
CA THR A 48 -10.70 0.35 0.43
C THR A 48 -10.03 -0.62 1.41
N ILE A 49 -9.29 -1.60 0.89
CA ILE A 49 -8.77 -2.73 1.68
C ILE A 49 -7.24 -2.88 1.63
N SER A 50 -6.54 -2.25 0.67
CA SER A 50 -5.08 -2.37 0.54
C SER A 50 -4.31 -1.38 1.42
N TYR A 51 -3.13 -1.78 1.88
CA TYR A 51 -2.28 -0.96 2.76
C TYR A 51 -0.80 -1.33 2.70
N LEU A 52 0.05 -0.42 3.16
CA LEU A 52 1.46 -0.70 3.37
C LEU A 52 1.69 -1.15 4.82
N ARG A 53 2.48 -2.21 5.03
CA ARG A 53 2.98 -2.61 6.33
C ARG A 53 4.48 -2.40 6.39
N ILE A 54 4.90 -1.60 7.35
CA ILE A 54 6.30 -1.39 7.68
C ILE A 54 6.61 -2.31 8.86
N ILE A 55 7.67 -3.11 8.74
CA ILE A 55 8.15 -4.03 9.76
C ILE A 55 9.58 -3.62 10.10
N LEU A 56 9.80 -3.21 11.34
CA LEU A 56 11.11 -2.89 11.87
C LEU A 56 11.58 -4.04 12.74
N THR A 57 12.78 -4.55 12.48
CA THR A 57 13.41 -5.61 13.26
C THR A 57 14.72 -5.09 13.83
N VAL A 58 14.88 -5.21 15.14
CA VAL A 58 16.13 -4.91 15.84
C VAL A 58 16.76 -6.24 16.21
N THR A 59 18.01 -6.45 15.81
CA THR A 59 18.81 -7.61 16.20
C THR A 59 20.00 -7.15 17.04
N LEU A 60 20.15 -7.73 18.23
CA LEU A 60 21.29 -7.51 19.11
C LEU A 60 22.48 -8.38 18.68
N LEU A 61 23.70 -8.03 19.11
CA LEU A 61 24.93 -8.78 18.79
C LEU A 61 24.91 -10.22 19.28
N ASP A 62 24.13 -10.54 20.32
CA ASP A 62 23.95 -11.89 20.84
C ASP A 62 22.91 -12.71 20.05
N GLY A 63 22.41 -12.17 18.94
CA GLY A 63 21.47 -12.84 18.04
C GLY A 63 20.01 -12.68 18.43
N ARG A 64 19.67 -12.07 19.57
CA ARG A 64 18.28 -11.81 19.94
C ARG A 64 17.66 -10.77 19.01
N SER A 65 16.43 -11.00 18.59
CA SER A 65 15.70 -10.06 17.73
C SER A 65 14.32 -9.73 18.29
N ALA A 66 13.85 -8.53 17.97
CA ALA A 66 12.49 -8.08 18.23
C ALA A 66 11.97 -7.30 17.04
N SER A 67 10.68 -7.45 16.73
CA SER A 67 10.04 -6.76 15.62
C SER A 67 8.83 -5.94 16.08
N ALA A 68 8.64 -4.79 15.44
CA ALA A 68 7.43 -3.98 15.53
C ALA A 68 6.88 -3.73 14.12
N SER A 69 5.57 -3.60 13.99
CA SER A 69 4.94 -3.33 12.70
C SER A 69 3.91 -2.21 12.78
N ARG A 70 3.80 -1.43 11.70
CA ARG A 70 2.77 -0.41 11.53
C ARG A 70 2.14 -0.51 10.16
N ASN A 71 0.81 -0.44 10.12
CA ASN A 71 0.07 -0.28 8.88
C ASN A 71 -0.03 1.20 8.53
N VAL A 72 0.21 1.54 7.26
CA VAL A 72 0.08 2.86 6.68
C VAL A 72 -0.98 2.77 5.59
N MET A 73 -2.10 3.43 5.84
CA MET A 73 -3.21 3.54 4.89
C MET A 73 -2.93 4.73 3.96
N PRO A 74 -3.02 4.56 2.63
CA PRO A 74 -3.02 5.68 1.71
C PRO A 74 -4.21 6.60 1.96
N ARG A 75 -4.09 7.89 1.62
CA ARG A 75 -5.19 8.84 1.80
C ARG A 75 -6.30 8.54 0.78
N PRO A 76 -7.54 8.24 1.21
CA PRO A 76 -8.62 7.99 0.28
C PRO A 76 -9.07 9.29 -0.39
N VAL A 77 -9.47 9.19 -1.65
CA VAL A 77 -10.13 10.24 -2.43
C VAL A 77 -11.38 9.68 -3.09
N THR A 78 -12.42 10.49 -3.17
CA THR A 78 -13.67 10.13 -3.84
C THR A 78 -13.68 10.74 -5.23
N LEU A 79 -13.91 9.91 -6.25
CA LEU A 79 -14.02 10.35 -7.63
C LEU A 79 -15.45 10.15 -8.11
N HIS A 80 -16.00 11.16 -8.79
CA HIS A 80 -17.34 11.12 -9.37
C HIS A 80 -17.24 11.15 -10.89
N PHE A 81 -17.91 10.21 -11.54
CA PHE A 81 -17.93 10.08 -12.99
C PHE A 81 -19.34 10.32 -13.51
N GLY A 82 -19.42 11.25 -14.47
CA GLY A 82 -20.61 11.58 -15.25
C GLY A 82 -20.25 11.60 -16.73
N THR A 83 -21.24 11.40 -17.59
CA THR A 83 -21.07 11.48 -19.06
C THR A 83 -21.96 12.56 -19.65
N ASN A 84 -21.50 13.19 -20.72
CA ASN A 84 -22.29 14.10 -21.53
C ASN A 84 -22.08 13.74 -23.02
N PRO A 85 -23.11 13.20 -23.72
CA PRO A 85 -24.47 12.97 -23.25
C PRO A 85 -24.55 11.89 -22.17
N SER A 86 -25.60 11.96 -21.34
CA SER A 86 -25.86 10.97 -20.29
C SER A 86 -26.22 9.61 -20.87
N GLY A 87 -26.00 8.52 -20.11
CA GLY A 87 -26.38 7.16 -20.49
C GLY A 87 -25.28 6.35 -21.18
N LEU A 88 -24.07 6.90 -21.27
CA LEU A 88 -22.88 6.15 -21.69
C LEU A 88 -22.27 5.39 -20.51
N SER A 89 -21.70 4.21 -20.77
CA SER A 89 -20.96 3.41 -19.78
C SER A 89 -19.48 3.80 -19.74
N LEU A 90 -18.86 3.65 -18.57
CA LEU A 90 -17.40 3.74 -18.41
C LEU A 90 -16.81 2.34 -18.32
N VAL A 91 -15.80 2.04 -19.13
CA VAL A 91 -15.03 0.80 -18.97
C VAL A 91 -13.80 1.11 -18.11
N PHE A 92 -13.67 0.44 -16.97
CA PHE A 92 -12.49 0.54 -16.11
C PHE A 92 -11.97 -0.86 -15.76
N CYS A 93 -10.67 -1.10 -15.96
CA CYS A 93 -10.05 -2.42 -15.78
C CYS A 93 -10.76 -3.59 -16.50
N GLY A 94 -11.51 -3.32 -17.57
CA GLY A 94 -12.28 -4.33 -18.31
C GLY A 94 -13.73 -4.48 -17.86
N ASP A 95 -14.12 -3.84 -16.75
CA ASP A 95 -15.49 -3.86 -16.25
C ASP A 95 -16.28 -2.64 -16.72
N GLU A 96 -17.51 -2.86 -17.17
CA GLU A 96 -18.46 -1.79 -17.49
C GLU A 96 -19.12 -1.27 -16.21
N MET A 97 -18.98 0.02 -15.97
CA MET A 97 -19.60 0.73 -14.86
C MET A 97 -20.77 1.58 -15.35
N PRO A 98 -21.95 1.45 -14.72
CA PRO A 98 -23.09 2.32 -15.01
C PRO A 98 -22.80 3.74 -14.52
N ILE A 99 -22.96 4.73 -15.39
CA ILE A 99 -22.78 6.15 -15.04
C ILE A 99 -24.14 6.82 -14.82
N PRO A 100 -24.28 7.70 -13.80
CA PRO A 100 -23.22 8.22 -12.92
C PRO A 100 -22.75 7.23 -11.84
N VAL A 101 -21.44 7.24 -11.57
CA VAL A 101 -20.81 6.40 -10.53
C VAL A 101 -19.88 7.20 -9.65
N THR A 102 -19.81 6.80 -8.38
CA THR A 102 -18.87 7.33 -7.40
C THR A 102 -17.99 6.19 -6.90
N ILE A 103 -16.68 6.39 -6.91
CA ILE A 103 -15.70 5.38 -6.51
C ILE A 103 -14.71 5.95 -5.51
N VAL A 104 -14.10 5.08 -4.73
CA VAL A 104 -12.98 5.41 -3.83
C VAL A 104 -11.66 5.04 -4.53
N SER A 105 -10.68 5.93 -4.43
CA SER A 105 -9.31 5.72 -4.89
C SER A 105 -8.32 6.29 -3.86
N TRP A 106 -7.03 6.34 -4.18
CA TRP A 106 -6.00 6.97 -3.35
C TRP A 106 -5.50 8.29 -3.95
N GLU A 107 -5.16 9.24 -3.07
CA GLU A 107 -4.46 10.46 -3.47
C GLU A 107 -3.13 10.10 -4.15
N SER A 108 -2.85 10.70 -5.31
CA SER A 108 -1.64 10.43 -6.11
C SER A 108 -1.46 8.98 -6.60
N SER A 109 -2.56 8.23 -6.82
CA SER A 109 -2.53 6.97 -7.57
C SER A 109 -2.24 7.23 -9.08
N LYS A 110 -1.01 7.61 -9.41
CA LYS A 110 -0.51 7.68 -10.80
C LYS A 110 0.60 6.65 -11.00
#